data_AF-A0A9P7UNK8-F1
#
_entry.id   AF-A0A9P7UNK8-F1
#
_cell.length_a   1.000
_cell.length_b   1.000
_cell.length_c   1.000
_cell.angle_alpha   90.00
_cell.angle_beta   90.00
_cell.angle_gamma   90.00
#
_symmetry.space_group_name_H-M   'P 1'
#
loop_
_entity.id
_entity.type
_entity.pdbx_description
1 polymer ?
#
loop_
_entity_poly.entity_id
_entity_poly.type
_entity_poly.pdbx_seq_one_letter_code
_entity_poly.pdbx_strand_id
1 'polypeptide(L)'
;MEGDLEDLRAVVEYLKKTYGYVIDLIVGHSRGSLVGFRWMCVSEEGRSVSGFVNASARYRMKLIYDSPGAVQWQKTFAEQGFHVWTPVVARKTVKFEIYPEDLERFANWDSSLVWDHFPAATDVLTIHGLSDKAVPPYDAIIYARALGARSPGTHNLHYVEGADHNFSGLQDEIVEVILDWWQKKNSSAPTTGIWMTGTKVKL
;
A
#
# COMPACT_ATOMS: atom_id res chain seq x y z
N MET A 1 3.71 -7.76 11.16
CA MET A 1 3.18 -6.44 10.79
C MET A 1 2.60 -5.68 11.98
N GLU A 2 2.29 -6.33 13.12
CA GLU A 2 1.88 -5.61 14.34
C GLU A 2 2.89 -4.56 14.80
N GLY A 3 4.19 -4.88 14.80
CA GLY A 3 5.23 -3.89 15.10
C GLY A 3 5.21 -2.66 14.17
N ASP A 4 4.96 -2.85 12.87
CA ASP A 4 4.85 -1.71 11.94
C ASP A 4 3.63 -0.83 12.26
N LEU A 5 2.53 -1.46 12.72
CA LEU A 5 1.32 -0.76 13.12
C LEU A 5 1.54 0.02 14.42
N GLU A 6 2.30 -0.53 15.37
CA GLU A 6 2.76 0.14 16.58
C GLU A 6 3.66 1.34 16.24
N ASP A 7 4.62 1.17 15.33
CA ASP A 7 5.49 2.25 14.86
C ASP A 7 4.69 3.38 14.21
N LEU A 8 3.73 3.05 13.34
CA LEU A 8 2.85 4.06 12.74
C LEU A 8 2.04 4.81 13.81
N ARG A 9 1.47 4.09 14.79
CA ARG A 9 0.75 4.72 15.92
C ARG A 9 1.66 5.64 16.72
N ALA A 10 2.89 5.22 16.99
CA ALA A 10 3.87 6.03 17.74
C ALA A 10 4.21 7.32 17.00
N VAL A 11 4.43 7.25 15.68
CA VAL A 11 4.70 8.43 14.85
C VAL A 11 3.51 9.37 14.83
N VAL A 12 2.29 8.87 14.60
CA VAL A 12 1.08 9.70 14.58
C VAL A 12 0.85 10.39 15.92
N GLU A 13 0.96 9.65 17.02
CA GLU A 13 0.81 10.19 18.37
C GLU A 13 1.87 11.25 18.67
N TYR A 14 3.12 11.03 18.27
CA TYR A 14 4.19 12.01 18.43
C TYR A 14 3.89 13.30 17.65
N LEU A 15 3.47 13.19 16.38
CA LEU A 15 3.15 14.36 15.55
C LEU A 15 1.98 15.17 16.12
N LYS A 16 0.92 14.48 16.56
CA LYS A 16 -0.27 15.08 17.15
C LYS A 16 0.02 15.75 18.48
N LYS A 17 0.69 15.06 19.41
CA LYS A 17 0.96 15.60 20.77
C LYS A 17 2.02 16.69 20.77
N THR A 18 3.03 16.57 19.92
CA THR A 18 4.18 17.49 19.94
C THR A 18 3.93 18.73 19.10
N TYR A 19 3.26 18.59 17.95
CA TYR A 19 3.09 19.68 16.99
C TYR A 19 1.62 20.07 16.74
N GLY A 20 0.65 19.36 17.33
CA GLY A 20 -0.78 19.61 17.10
C GLY A 20 -1.24 19.22 15.70
N TYR A 21 -0.48 18.38 14.98
CA TYR A 21 -0.81 18.00 13.62
C TYR A 21 -2.01 17.05 13.55
N VAL A 22 -2.79 17.21 12.48
CA VAL A 22 -3.81 16.26 12.04
C VAL A 22 -3.26 15.51 10.84
N ILE A 23 -3.39 14.19 10.84
CA ILE A 23 -2.97 13.37 9.71
C ILE A 23 -4.02 13.47 8.63
N ASP A 24 -3.67 14.08 7.49
CA ASP A 24 -4.62 14.33 6.40
C ASP A 24 -4.42 13.37 5.21
N LEU A 25 -3.19 12.88 5.02
CA LEU A 25 -2.82 11.98 3.94
C LEU A 25 -1.89 10.88 4.45
N ILE A 26 -2.18 9.63 4.10
CA ILE A 26 -1.27 8.50 4.24
C ILE A 26 -0.87 8.01 2.85
N VAL A 27 0.43 7.84 2.62
CA VAL A 27 0.98 7.21 1.42
C VAL A 27 1.69 5.93 1.83
N GLY A 28 1.14 4.79 1.44
CA GLY A 28 1.72 3.48 1.70
C GLY A 28 2.19 2.83 0.40
N HIS A 29 3.35 2.17 0.46
CA HIS A 29 3.85 1.29 -0.60
C HIS A 29 3.98 -0.15 -0.09
N SER A 30 3.54 -1.12 -0.89
CA SER A 30 3.67 -2.55 -0.62
C SER A 30 3.15 -2.93 0.77
N ARG A 31 4.00 -3.51 1.63
CA ARG A 31 3.69 -3.79 3.04
C ARG A 31 3.22 -2.55 3.81
N GLY A 32 3.79 -1.37 3.52
CA GLY A 32 3.38 -0.10 4.14
C GLY A 32 1.92 0.26 3.86
N SER A 33 1.42 -0.07 2.66
CA SER A 33 -0.01 0.09 2.34
C SER A 33 -0.90 -0.83 3.19
N LEU A 34 -0.47 -2.06 3.46
CA LEU A 34 -1.22 -3.01 4.30
C LEU A 34 -1.34 -2.53 5.74
N VAL A 35 -0.24 -1.99 6.27
CA VAL A 35 -0.19 -1.37 7.60
C VAL A 35 -1.10 -0.14 7.61
N GLY A 36 -1.01 0.70 6.59
CA GLY A 36 -1.89 1.86 6.40
C GLY A 36 -3.36 1.49 6.38
N PHE A 37 -3.76 0.50 5.56
CA PHE A 37 -5.14 0.00 5.51
C PHE A 37 -5.63 -0.45 6.89
N ARG A 38 -4.85 -1.28 7.58
CA ARG A 38 -5.21 -1.76 8.93
C ARG A 38 -5.37 -0.60 9.89
N TRP A 39 -4.41 0.32 9.92
CA TRP A 39 -4.46 1.49 10.79
C TRP A 39 -5.70 2.34 10.52
N MET A 40 -5.98 2.66 9.26
CA MET A 40 -7.18 3.40 8.84
C MET A 40 -8.48 2.74 9.32
N CYS A 41 -8.54 1.40 9.29
CA CYS A 41 -9.72 0.64 9.70
C CYS A 41 -9.92 0.60 11.22
N VAL A 42 -8.85 0.63 12.02
CA VAL A 42 -8.91 0.30 13.45
C VAL A 42 -8.60 1.46 14.39
N SER A 43 -8.02 2.57 13.91
CA SER A 43 -7.69 3.74 14.73
C SER A 43 -8.79 4.81 14.66
N GLU A 44 -8.85 5.65 15.70
CA GLU A 44 -9.75 6.81 15.70
C GLU A 44 -9.23 7.89 14.74
N GLU A 45 -7.92 8.13 14.76
CA GLU A 45 -7.24 9.08 13.87
C GLU A 45 -7.45 8.73 12.39
N GLY A 46 -7.43 7.44 12.05
CA GLY A 46 -7.66 6.95 10.69
C GLY A 46 -9.00 7.42 10.11
N ARG A 47 -10.03 7.56 10.94
CA ARG A 47 -11.36 8.02 10.50
C ARG A 47 -11.37 9.46 10.01
N SER A 48 -10.40 10.27 10.44
CA SER A 48 -10.27 11.68 10.08
C SER A 48 -9.38 11.94 8.86
N VAL A 49 -8.65 10.92 8.39
CA VAL A 49 -7.77 11.05 7.23
C VAL A 49 -8.60 11.27 5.97
N SER A 50 -8.32 12.35 5.24
CA SER A 50 -9.08 12.68 4.04
C SER A 50 -8.57 11.97 2.78
N GLY A 51 -7.28 11.61 2.72
CA GLY A 51 -6.68 10.91 1.59
C GLY A 51 -5.85 9.70 1.95
N PHE A 52 -5.93 8.66 1.13
CA PHE A 52 -5.06 7.48 1.22
C PHE A 52 -4.49 7.12 -0.15
N VAL A 53 -3.18 6.93 -0.23
CA VAL A 53 -2.52 6.39 -1.43
C VAL A 53 -2.04 4.99 -1.13
N ASN A 54 -2.54 4.04 -1.92
CA ASN A 54 -2.16 2.65 -1.94
C ASN A 54 -1.27 2.38 -3.16
N ALA A 55 0.04 2.19 -2.98
CA ALA A 55 0.92 1.76 -4.06
C ALA A 55 1.30 0.28 -3.91
N SER A 56 0.80 -0.58 -4.80
CA SER A 56 1.17 -2.00 -4.88
C SER A 56 0.88 -2.88 -3.65
N ALA A 57 -0.19 -2.61 -2.89
CA ALA A 57 -0.63 -3.50 -1.82
C ALA A 57 -1.08 -4.87 -2.34
N ARG A 58 -0.76 -5.92 -1.58
CA ARG A 58 -1.33 -7.25 -1.79
C ARG A 58 -2.63 -7.41 -1.01
N TYR A 59 -3.72 -7.68 -1.70
CA TYR A 59 -4.97 -8.10 -1.09
C TYR A 59 -4.96 -9.61 -0.81
N ARG A 60 -4.55 -10.43 -1.79
CA ARG A 60 -4.58 -11.89 -1.71
C ARG A 60 -3.33 -12.41 -1.02
N MET A 61 -3.27 -12.28 0.31
CA MET A 61 -2.06 -12.49 1.11
C MET A 61 -1.38 -13.84 0.89
N LYS A 62 -2.15 -14.91 0.69
CA LYS A 62 -1.63 -16.27 0.42
C LYS A 62 -0.76 -16.37 -0.83
N LEU A 63 -0.92 -15.47 -1.82
CA LEU A 63 -0.06 -15.43 -3.00
C LEU A 63 1.38 -14.98 -2.69
N ILE A 64 1.72 -14.67 -1.43
CA ILE A 64 3.12 -14.47 -1.04
C ILE A 64 3.98 -15.70 -1.34
N TYR A 65 3.44 -16.90 -1.14
CA TYR A 65 4.21 -18.13 -1.31
C TYR A 65 4.68 -18.33 -2.75
N ASP A 66 3.95 -17.76 -3.72
CA ASP A 66 4.26 -17.84 -5.15
C ASP A 66 5.19 -16.72 -5.62
N SER A 67 5.46 -15.73 -4.77
CA SER A 67 6.35 -14.64 -5.15
C SER A 67 7.80 -15.14 -5.36
N PRO A 68 8.54 -14.61 -6.34
CA PRO A 68 9.90 -15.06 -6.62
C PRO A 68 10.83 -15.05 -5.38
N GLY A 69 10.67 -14.03 -4.52
CA GLY A 69 11.39 -13.93 -3.25
C GLY A 69 11.04 -15.06 -2.30
N ALA A 70 9.76 -15.27 -2.01
CA ALA A 70 9.34 -16.31 -1.07
C ALA A 70 9.66 -17.73 -1.54
N VAL A 71 9.59 -18.00 -2.85
CA VAL A 71 10.03 -19.28 -3.43
C VAL A 71 11.50 -19.53 -3.13
N GLN A 72 12.34 -18.50 -3.20
CA GLN A 72 13.76 -18.61 -2.84
C GLN A 72 13.97 -18.78 -1.33
N TRP A 73 13.20 -18.08 -0.50
CA TRP A 73 13.29 -18.17 0.96
C TRP A 73 12.95 -19.57 1.46
N GLN A 74 11.88 -20.17 0.93
CA GLN A 74 11.41 -21.51 1.30
C GLN A 74 12.47 -22.59 1.07
N LYS A 75 13.32 -22.47 0.04
CA LYS A 75 14.44 -23.39 -0.18
C LYS A 75 15.44 -23.32 0.97
N THR A 76 15.80 -22.11 1.40
CA THR A 76 16.75 -21.92 2.51
C THR A 76 16.15 -22.26 3.87
N PHE A 77 14.82 -22.14 4.04
CA PHE A 77 14.15 -22.55 5.27
C PHE A 77 14.34 -24.04 5.56
N ALA A 78 14.23 -24.88 4.53
CA ALA A 78 14.40 -26.32 4.67
C ALA A 78 15.83 -26.73 5.06
N GLU A 79 16.83 -25.95 4.66
CA GLU A 79 18.25 -26.27 4.89
C GLU A 79 18.78 -25.77 6.23
N GLN A 80 18.41 -24.55 6.65
CA GLN A 80 19.00 -23.90 7.83
C GLN A 80 17.98 -23.22 8.77
N GLY A 81 16.67 -23.31 8.46
CA GLY A 81 15.59 -22.75 9.29
C GLY A 81 15.25 -21.28 9.04
N PHE A 82 16.02 -20.56 8.22
CA PHE A 82 15.78 -19.14 7.90
C PHE A 82 16.42 -18.72 6.57
N HIS A 83 16.04 -17.55 6.07
CA HIS A 83 16.63 -16.89 4.91
C HIS A 83 17.28 -15.57 5.32
N VAL A 84 18.51 -15.32 4.86
CA VAL A 84 19.18 -14.02 5.05
C VAL A 84 18.84 -13.11 3.88
N TRP A 85 17.91 -12.19 4.10
CA TRP A 85 17.59 -11.13 3.15
C TRP A 85 18.50 -9.93 3.37
N THR A 86 19.17 -9.46 2.32
CA THR A 86 20.21 -8.43 2.43
C THR A 86 19.90 -7.20 1.56
N PRO A 87 18.87 -6.40 1.89
CA PRO A 87 18.51 -5.21 1.11
C PRO A 87 19.45 -4.02 1.37
N VAL A 88 19.44 -3.06 0.44
CA VAL A 88 20.07 -1.75 0.62
C VAL A 88 19.01 -0.75 1.08
N VAL A 89 19.17 -0.21 2.28
CA VAL A 89 18.28 0.80 2.89
C VAL A 89 19.10 2.03 3.21
N ALA A 90 18.66 3.21 2.74
CA ALA A 90 19.38 4.47 2.95
C ALA A 90 20.89 4.38 2.59
N ARG A 91 21.20 3.75 1.45
CA ARG A 91 22.56 3.47 0.95
C ARG A 91 23.42 2.57 1.84
N LYS A 92 22.81 1.86 2.79
CA LYS A 92 23.48 0.88 3.66
C LYS A 92 22.91 -0.51 3.43
N THR A 93 23.79 -1.49 3.30
CA THR A 93 23.39 -2.90 3.25
C THR A 93 22.99 -3.35 4.65
N VAL A 94 21.75 -3.79 4.80
CA VAL A 94 21.19 -4.31 6.05
C VAL A 94 20.92 -5.80 5.87
N LYS A 95 21.06 -6.60 6.93
CA LYS A 95 20.71 -8.02 6.93
C LYS A 95 19.48 -8.25 7.79
N PHE A 96 18.54 -9.00 7.25
CA PHE A 96 17.34 -9.46 7.95
C PHE A 96 17.29 -10.97 7.85
N GLU A 97 17.03 -11.61 8.98
CA GLU A 97 16.68 -13.03 9.00
C GLU A 97 15.16 -13.13 8.86
N ILE A 98 14.72 -13.87 7.85
CA ILE A 98 13.32 -14.17 7.61
C ILE A 98 13.13 -15.62 8.02
N TYR A 99 12.20 -15.87 8.93
CA TYR A 99 11.84 -17.21 9.39
C TYR A 99 10.54 -17.69 8.72
N PRO A 100 10.28 -19.00 8.65
CA PRO A 100 9.01 -19.56 8.17
C PRO A 100 7.79 -18.91 8.85
N GLU A 101 7.88 -18.65 10.15
CA GLU A 101 6.81 -18.03 10.95
C GLU A 101 6.59 -16.56 10.55
N ASP A 102 7.60 -15.86 10.06
CA ASP A 102 7.43 -14.49 9.52
C ASP A 102 6.62 -14.51 8.23
N LEU A 103 6.93 -15.45 7.34
CA LEU A 103 6.21 -15.65 6.08
C LEU A 103 4.77 -16.07 6.35
N GLU A 104 4.55 -16.99 7.29
CA GLU A 104 3.22 -17.44 7.69
C GLU A 104 2.40 -16.29 8.32
N ARG A 105 2.99 -15.54 9.25
CA ARG A 105 2.34 -14.36 9.85
C ARG A 105 1.96 -13.33 8.79
N PHE A 106 2.84 -13.08 7.83
CA PHE A 106 2.53 -12.18 6.70
C PHE A 106 1.38 -12.73 5.85
N ALA A 107 1.40 -14.02 5.51
CA ALA A 107 0.37 -14.69 4.70
C ALA A 107 -1.01 -14.74 5.38
N ASN A 108 -1.05 -14.64 6.71
CA ASN A 108 -2.26 -14.65 7.54
C ASN A 108 -2.76 -13.24 7.89
N TRP A 109 -2.16 -12.18 7.36
CA TRP A 109 -2.67 -10.83 7.57
C TRP A 109 -4.08 -10.68 6.98
N ASP A 110 -4.97 -10.09 7.76
CA ASP A 110 -6.35 -9.87 7.35
C ASP A 110 -6.48 -8.54 6.57
N SER A 111 -6.52 -8.66 5.25
CA SER A 111 -6.78 -7.57 4.30
C SER A 111 -8.27 -7.32 4.07
N SER A 112 -9.17 -8.19 4.57
CA SER A 112 -10.60 -8.12 4.28
C SER A 112 -11.31 -6.99 5.03
N LEU A 113 -10.74 -6.50 6.13
CA LEU A 113 -11.28 -5.36 6.89
C LEU A 113 -11.57 -4.13 6.03
N VAL A 114 -10.87 -3.96 4.92
CA VAL A 114 -11.04 -2.82 4.00
C VAL A 114 -12.47 -2.70 3.46
N TRP A 115 -13.22 -3.80 3.39
CA TRP A 115 -14.60 -3.81 2.90
C TRP A 115 -15.57 -3.15 3.89
N ASP A 116 -15.38 -3.42 5.18
CA ASP A 116 -16.39 -3.10 6.21
C ASP A 116 -15.96 -1.94 7.12
N HIS A 117 -14.66 -1.73 7.29
CA HIS A 117 -14.11 -0.83 8.32
C HIS A 117 -13.34 0.35 7.76
N PHE A 118 -13.04 0.38 6.46
CA PHE A 118 -12.28 1.50 5.90
C PHE A 118 -13.13 2.78 5.92
N PRO A 119 -12.61 3.93 6.37
CA PRO A 119 -13.43 5.12 6.64
C PRO A 119 -14.20 5.59 5.42
N ALA A 120 -15.53 5.72 5.50
CA ALA A 120 -16.39 5.93 4.33
C ALA A 120 -16.13 7.25 3.56
N ALA A 121 -15.58 8.27 4.23
CA ALA A 121 -15.34 9.59 3.67
C ALA A 121 -13.94 9.78 3.05
N THR A 122 -13.00 8.85 3.27
CA THR A 122 -11.63 8.97 2.75
C THR A 122 -11.58 8.70 1.25
N ASP A 123 -11.00 9.62 0.49
CA ASP A 123 -10.67 9.43 -0.92
C ASP A 123 -9.41 8.58 -1.07
N VAL A 124 -9.42 7.64 -2.02
CA VAL A 124 -8.31 6.70 -2.19
C VAL A 124 -7.78 6.71 -3.62
N LEU A 125 -6.47 6.79 -3.76
CA LEU A 125 -5.76 6.46 -4.99
C LEU A 125 -5.08 5.11 -4.84
N THR A 126 -5.31 4.19 -5.77
CA THR A 126 -4.54 2.95 -5.89
C THR A 126 -3.68 3.00 -7.13
N ILE A 127 -2.37 2.84 -6.97
CA ILE A 127 -1.38 2.80 -8.04
C ILE A 127 -0.78 1.40 -8.08
N HIS A 128 -0.69 0.79 -9.25
CA HIS A 128 -0.10 -0.54 -9.40
C HIS A 128 0.64 -0.68 -10.72
N GLY A 129 1.83 -1.29 -10.71
CA GLY A 129 2.57 -1.57 -11.93
C GLY A 129 2.09 -2.84 -12.64
N LEU A 130 1.87 -2.78 -13.95
CA LEU A 130 1.39 -3.94 -14.72
C LEU A 130 2.45 -5.05 -14.87
N SER A 131 3.73 -4.72 -14.71
CA SER A 131 4.84 -5.69 -14.72
C SER A 131 5.21 -6.18 -13.31
N ASP A 132 4.45 -5.82 -12.27
CA ASP A 132 4.70 -6.26 -10.90
C ASP A 132 4.68 -7.80 -10.79
N LYS A 133 5.84 -8.36 -10.43
CA LYS A 133 6.02 -9.81 -10.20
C LYS A 133 5.95 -10.20 -8.74
N ALA A 134 5.97 -9.24 -7.82
CA ALA A 134 5.80 -9.49 -6.41
C ALA A 134 4.31 -9.54 -6.08
N VAL A 135 3.54 -8.53 -6.45
CA VAL A 135 2.10 -8.45 -6.17
C VAL A 135 1.31 -8.45 -7.48
N PRO A 136 0.41 -9.42 -7.68
CA PRO A 136 -0.38 -9.47 -8.91
C PRO A 136 -1.19 -8.18 -9.10
N PRO A 137 -1.17 -7.55 -10.30
CA PRO A 137 -1.90 -6.31 -10.55
C PRO A 137 -3.39 -6.39 -10.25
N TYR A 138 -4.00 -7.57 -10.41
CA TYR A 138 -5.42 -7.78 -10.09
C TYR A 138 -5.79 -7.47 -8.64
N ASP A 139 -4.86 -7.46 -7.70
CA ASP A 139 -5.13 -7.06 -6.31
C ASP A 139 -5.59 -5.59 -6.23
N ALA A 140 -5.09 -4.72 -7.11
CA ALA A 140 -5.57 -3.35 -7.24
C ALA A 140 -7.05 -3.27 -7.66
N ILE A 141 -7.54 -4.21 -8.49
CA ILE A 141 -8.98 -4.32 -8.82
C ILE A 141 -9.80 -4.66 -7.58
N ILE A 142 -9.29 -5.55 -6.72
CA ILE A 142 -10.01 -5.93 -5.50
C ILE A 142 -10.17 -4.71 -4.59
N TYR A 143 -9.09 -3.95 -4.38
CA TYR A 143 -9.18 -2.68 -3.65
C TYR A 143 -10.11 -1.67 -4.32
N ALA A 144 -10.08 -1.56 -5.66
CA ALA A 144 -10.99 -0.66 -6.37
C ALA A 144 -12.46 -1.01 -6.15
N ARG A 145 -12.80 -2.31 -6.13
CA ARG A 145 -14.15 -2.78 -5.84
C ARG A 145 -14.56 -2.50 -4.39
N ALA A 146 -13.69 -2.79 -3.43
CA ALA A 146 -13.97 -2.55 -2.02
C ALA A 146 -14.17 -1.06 -1.72
N LEU A 147 -13.23 -0.24 -2.20
CA LEU A 147 -13.13 1.16 -1.81
C LEU A 147 -14.02 2.08 -2.64
N GLY A 148 -14.33 1.70 -3.89
CA GLY A 148 -15.18 2.48 -4.79
C GLY A 148 -16.68 2.38 -4.52
N ALA A 149 -17.11 1.39 -3.72
CA ALA A 149 -18.51 1.23 -3.31
C ALA A 149 -18.92 2.15 -2.15
N ARG A 150 -17.96 2.87 -1.54
CA ARG A 150 -18.18 3.75 -0.39
C ARG A 150 -18.76 5.11 -0.83
N SER A 151 -19.30 5.84 0.14
CA SER A 151 -19.78 7.21 0.00
C SER A 151 -19.63 7.93 1.36
N PRO A 152 -19.24 9.22 1.41
CA PRO A 152 -18.99 10.11 0.26
C PRO A 152 -17.61 9.97 -0.38
N GLY A 153 -16.68 9.20 0.20
CA GLY A 153 -15.32 9.06 -0.31
C GLY A 153 -15.27 8.32 -1.65
N THR A 154 -14.24 8.62 -2.44
CA THR A 154 -14.06 8.08 -3.78
C THR A 154 -12.87 7.14 -3.90
N HIS A 155 -12.80 6.39 -5.01
CA HIS A 155 -11.64 5.57 -5.33
C HIS A 155 -11.17 5.78 -6.77
N ASN A 156 -9.89 6.02 -6.95
CA ASN A 156 -9.24 6.07 -8.26
C ASN A 156 -8.22 4.95 -8.42
N LEU A 157 -8.29 4.24 -9.54
CA LEU A 157 -7.31 3.24 -9.94
C LEU A 157 -6.39 3.78 -11.04
N HIS A 158 -5.08 3.69 -10.83
CA HIS A 158 -4.07 4.03 -11.82
C HIS A 158 -3.13 2.83 -12.05
N TYR A 159 -3.18 2.26 -13.25
CA TYR A 159 -2.19 1.28 -13.68
C TYR A 159 -1.07 1.97 -14.43
N VAL A 160 0.16 1.58 -14.11
CA VAL A 160 1.36 2.08 -14.79
C VAL A 160 1.88 0.98 -15.69
N GLU A 161 1.92 1.25 -16.99
CA GLU A 161 2.44 0.32 -17.99
C GLU A 161 3.93 0.10 -17.77
N GLY A 162 4.39 -1.15 -17.90
CA GLY A 162 5.81 -1.49 -17.76
C GLY A 162 6.36 -1.47 -16.32
N ALA A 163 5.71 -0.76 -15.38
CA ALA A 163 6.19 -0.63 -14.00
C ALA A 163 6.24 -1.96 -13.24
N ASP A 164 7.36 -2.17 -12.54
CA ASP A 164 7.55 -3.28 -11.61
C ASP A 164 7.00 -2.94 -10.20
N HIS A 165 7.23 -3.82 -9.23
CA HIS A 165 6.77 -3.63 -7.85
C HIS A 165 7.29 -2.35 -7.18
N ASN A 166 8.49 -1.92 -7.55
CA ASN A 166 9.20 -0.79 -6.95
C ASN A 166 9.10 0.49 -7.80
N PHE A 167 8.36 0.43 -8.91
CA PHE A 167 8.30 1.49 -9.91
C PHE A 167 9.70 1.94 -10.35
N SER A 168 10.59 0.97 -10.57
CA SER A 168 12.01 1.21 -10.89
C SER A 168 12.16 2.08 -12.14
N GLY A 169 12.75 3.27 -11.99
CA GLY A 169 12.96 4.21 -13.09
C GLY A 169 11.74 5.07 -13.43
N LEU A 170 10.64 4.92 -12.70
CA LEU A 170 9.38 5.63 -12.90
C LEU A 170 8.97 6.43 -11.64
N GLN A 171 9.88 6.63 -10.69
CA GLN A 171 9.55 7.25 -9.41
C GLN A 171 8.99 8.67 -9.55
N ASP A 172 9.55 9.46 -10.48
CA ASP A 172 9.07 10.82 -10.74
C ASP A 172 7.63 10.81 -11.28
N GLU A 173 7.29 9.88 -12.17
CA GLU A 173 5.92 9.67 -12.68
C GLU A 173 4.95 9.32 -11.54
N ILE A 174 5.35 8.42 -10.63
CA ILE A 174 4.51 8.05 -9.48
C ILE A 174 4.28 9.24 -8.55
N VAL A 175 5.30 10.05 -8.31
CA VAL A 175 5.19 11.27 -7.49
C VAL A 175 4.25 12.27 -8.16
N GLU A 176 4.40 12.52 -9.46
CA GLU A 176 3.51 13.40 -10.22
C GLU A 176 2.05 12.94 -10.15
N VAL A 177 1.78 11.65 -10.36
CA VAL A 177 0.44 11.08 -10.26
C VAL A 177 -0.18 11.29 -8.88
N ILE A 178 0.59 11.10 -7.80
CA ILE A 178 0.12 11.32 -6.43
C ILE A 178 -0.19 12.81 -6.19
N LEU A 179 0.69 13.70 -6.63
CA LEU A 179 0.52 15.14 -6.46
C LEU A 179 -0.69 15.67 -7.23
N ASP A 180 -0.84 15.23 -8.48
CA ASP A 180 -1.98 15.60 -9.33
C ASP A 180 -3.31 15.13 -8.73
N TRP A 181 -3.35 13.89 -8.23
CA TRP A 181 -4.54 13.36 -7.56
C TRP A 181 -4.87 14.14 -6.29
N TRP A 182 -3.85 14.43 -5.48
CA TRP A 182 -4.02 15.17 -4.25
C TRP A 182 -4.51 16.61 -4.49
N GLN A 183 -3.94 17.29 -5.48
CA GLN A 183 -4.39 18.61 -5.90
C GLN A 183 -5.83 18.59 -6.43
N LYS A 184 -6.18 17.58 -7.24
CA LYS A 184 -7.54 17.42 -7.74
C LYS A 184 -8.52 17.25 -6.59
N LYS A 185 -8.28 16.30 -5.68
CA LYS A 185 -9.12 16.05 -4.51
C LYS A 185 -9.37 17.33 -3.70
N ASN A 186 -8.35 18.15 -3.49
CA ASN A 186 -8.46 19.37 -2.69
C ASN A 186 -9.16 20.53 -3.40
N SER A 187 -9.25 20.51 -4.73
CA SER A 187 -9.97 21.54 -5.51
C SER A 187 -11.40 21.13 -5.87
N SER A 188 -11.64 19.83 -6.08
CA SER A 188 -12.94 19.25 -6.39
C SER A 188 -12.90 17.75 -6.10
N ALA A 189 -13.94 17.18 -5.48
CA ALA A 189 -14.00 15.75 -5.23
C ALA A 189 -13.69 14.95 -6.51
N PRO A 190 -12.78 13.96 -6.46
CA PRO A 190 -12.58 13.06 -7.60
C PRO A 190 -13.88 12.32 -7.90
N THR A 191 -13.95 11.70 -9.08
CA THR A 191 -15.01 10.71 -9.35
C THR A 191 -14.40 9.32 -9.26
N THR A 192 -15.12 8.40 -8.63
CA THR A 192 -14.69 7.00 -8.56
C THR A 192 -14.49 6.42 -9.98
N GLY A 193 -13.37 5.74 -10.21
CA GLY A 193 -13.07 5.12 -11.52
C GLY A 193 -11.59 5.06 -11.83
N ILE A 194 -11.25 4.99 -13.12
CA ILE A 194 -9.86 5.01 -13.57
C ILE A 194 -9.31 6.43 -13.43
N TRP A 195 -8.13 6.59 -12.84
CA TRP A 195 -7.47 7.88 -12.74
C TRP A 195 -7.14 8.42 -14.15
N MET A 196 -7.27 9.74 -14.34
CA MET A 196 -7.13 10.40 -15.65
C MET A 196 -8.19 10.00 -16.70
N THR A 197 -9.36 9.51 -16.27
CA THR A 197 -10.51 9.32 -17.18
C THR A 197 -10.83 10.61 -17.93
N GLY A 198 -10.90 10.54 -19.27
CA GLY A 198 -11.17 11.69 -20.13
C GLY A 198 -9.91 12.46 -20.58
N THR A 199 -8.73 12.10 -20.07
CA THR A 199 -7.44 12.63 -20.56
C THR A 199 -6.92 11.79 -21.73
N LYS A 200 -6.39 12.45 -22.77
CA LYS A 200 -5.74 11.74 -23.88
C LYS A 200 -4.34 11.28 -23.46
N VAL A 201 -4.07 9.99 -23.65
CA VAL A 201 -2.72 9.45 -23.54
C VAL A 201 -1.88 9.98 -24.69
N LYS A 202 -0.67 10.46 -24.41
CA LYS A 202 0.34 10.70 -25.44
C LYS A 202 1.01 9.35 -25.72
N LEU A 203 0.69 8.78 -26.88
CA LEU A 203 1.34 7.56 -27.38
C LEU A 203 2.73 7.88 -27.94
#